data_AF-W7I420-F1
#
_entry.id   AF-W7I420-F1
#
_cell.length_a   1.000
_cell.length_b   1.000
_cell.length_c   1.000
_cell.angle_alpha   90.00
_cell.angle_beta   90.00
_cell.angle_gamma   90.00
#
_symmetry.space_group_name_H-M   'P 1'
#
loop_
_entity.id
_entity.type
_entity.pdbx_description
1 polymer ?
#
loop_
_entity_poly.entity_id
_entity_poly.type
_entity_poly.pdbx_seq_one_letter_code
_entity_poly.pdbx_strand_id
1 'polypeptide(L)'
;MAEYRSMQPGFGWDHEAWRSCRVAGKMVEGVSQSRKQTAEMAARADLSSRPTRTRSRTPFRRNGGGSPSVLEAIDTITIVSLVFVLGLLIIAYFVSLSALPPAATNTIRFIFIWHLFDALTHLTLEGSFLYHSFFSFSTTPSGLKLYGADFSSAPMAKIWQEYSKADTRWGVADPVVVAIELPTVLLEGPGAAYICYLLAKEKQQVWFWILVVAVGEIYGGWMTFAPEWLTGSPALDTSNWMYLWLYLFFFNTLWVFIPGWLCWESYRRIVGGLNTANGQLADRKRR
;
A
#
# COMPACT_ATOMS: atom_id res chain seq x y z
N MET A 1 54.34 -23.07 16.36
CA MET A 1 53.92 -21.86 17.09
C MET A 1 53.97 -20.68 16.13
N ALA A 2 52.84 -19.95 16.01
CA ALA A 2 52.64 -18.65 15.35
C ALA A 2 52.97 -18.59 13.83
N GLU A 3 52.24 -17.91 12.95
CA GLU A 3 51.36 -16.75 13.11
C GLU A 3 50.37 -16.74 11.92
N TYR A 4 49.07 -16.81 12.22
CA TYR A 4 47.99 -16.58 11.26
C TYR A 4 47.68 -15.08 11.29
N ARG A 5 48.23 -14.29 10.35
CA ARG A 5 47.89 -12.87 10.21
C ARG A 5 46.70 -12.70 9.27
N SER A 6 45.64 -12.18 9.87
CA SER A 6 44.38 -11.69 9.34
C SER A 6 44.49 -10.89 8.04
N MET A 7 43.80 -11.35 7.01
CA MET A 7 43.27 -10.53 5.92
C MET A 7 41.78 -10.32 6.19
N GLN A 8 41.42 -9.12 6.65
CA GLN A 8 40.04 -8.64 6.71
C GLN A 8 39.85 -7.65 5.55
N PRO A 9 38.96 -7.88 4.58
CA PRO A 9 38.46 -6.80 3.74
C PRO A 9 37.43 -6.02 4.56
N GLY A 10 37.78 -4.78 4.92
CA GLY A 10 36.86 -3.87 5.59
C GLY A 10 35.68 -3.54 4.68
N PHE A 11 34.50 -4.07 5.02
CA PHE A 11 33.22 -3.60 4.48
C PHE A 11 32.86 -2.31 5.22
N GLY A 12 33.44 -1.19 4.78
CA GLY A 12 33.10 0.14 5.26
C GLY A 12 31.76 0.58 4.65
N TRP A 13 30.74 0.71 5.49
CA TRP A 13 29.49 1.38 5.12
C TRP A 13 29.79 2.88 4.93
N ASP A 14 29.92 3.31 3.68
CA ASP A 14 30.12 4.73 3.37
C ASP A 14 28.81 5.50 3.59
N HIS A 15 28.77 6.27 4.68
CA HIS A 15 27.66 7.16 5.03
C HIS A 15 27.54 8.38 4.09
N GLU A 16 28.53 8.68 3.24
CA GLU A 16 28.48 9.78 2.27
C GLU A 16 27.74 9.40 0.98
N ALA A 17 27.79 8.13 0.59
CA ALA A 17 27.07 7.61 -0.58
C ALA A 17 25.56 7.91 -0.49
N TRP A 18 24.94 7.81 0.69
CA TRP A 18 23.53 8.15 0.90
C TRP A 18 23.23 9.66 0.84
N ARG A 19 24.16 10.52 1.28
CA ARG A 19 23.97 11.99 1.20
C ARG A 19 24.06 12.52 -0.22
N SER A 20 24.74 11.80 -1.10
CA SER A 20 24.94 12.19 -2.50
C SER A 20 23.70 11.98 -3.39
N CYS A 21 22.70 11.22 -2.91
CA CYS A 21 21.37 11.14 -3.50
C CYS A 21 20.61 12.46 -3.27
N ARG A 22 20.95 13.50 -4.05
CA ARG A 22 20.33 14.83 -4.04
C ARG A 22 18.80 14.81 -4.16
N VAL A 23 18.22 13.74 -4.69
CA VAL A 23 16.77 13.54 -4.79
C VAL A 23 16.18 13.09 -3.45
N ALA A 24 16.80 12.12 -2.78
CA ALA A 24 16.35 11.62 -1.48
C ALA A 24 16.50 12.70 -0.39
N GLY A 25 17.61 13.44 -0.38
CA GLY A 25 17.81 14.56 0.56
C GLY A 25 16.74 15.65 0.43
N LYS A 26 16.40 16.03 -0.80
CA LYS A 26 15.34 17.02 -1.08
C LYS A 26 13.94 16.51 -0.75
N MET A 27 13.67 15.21 -0.93
CA MET A 27 12.41 14.59 -0.51
C MET A 27 12.27 14.57 1.01
N VAL A 28 13.30 14.19 1.74
CA VAL A 28 13.29 14.14 3.22
C VAL A 28 13.12 15.54 3.82
N GLU A 29 13.84 16.54 3.29
CA GLU A 29 13.68 17.94 3.73
C GLU A 29 12.28 18.49 3.43
N GLY A 30 11.73 18.17 2.26
CA GLY A 30 10.37 18.55 1.88
C GLY A 30 9.29 17.94 2.78
N VAL A 31 9.45 16.68 3.18
CA VAL A 31 8.51 15.98 4.08
C VAL A 31 8.57 16.56 5.50
N SER A 32 9.78 16.83 6.02
CA SER A 32 9.94 17.45 7.34
C SER A 32 9.32 18.85 7.40
N GLN A 33 9.51 19.66 6.34
CA GLN A 33 8.93 20.99 6.25
C GLN A 33 7.42 20.97 6.01
N SER A 34 6.92 20.03 5.20
CA SER A 34 5.48 19.81 5.00
C SER A 34 4.78 19.46 6.32
N ARG A 35 5.31 18.48 7.07
CA ARG A 35 4.76 18.10 8.40
C ARG A 35 4.74 19.28 9.38
N LYS A 36 5.79 20.12 9.38
CA LYS A 36 5.84 21.34 10.21
C LYS A 36 4.83 22.39 9.76
N GLN A 37 4.68 22.63 8.46
CA GLN A 37 3.73 23.62 7.93
C GLN A 37 2.28 23.20 8.13
N THR A 38 1.95 21.91 7.94
CA THR A 38 0.61 21.38 8.22
C THR A 38 0.27 21.51 9.71
N ALA A 39 1.23 21.24 10.60
CA ALA A 39 1.06 21.44 12.04
C ALA A 39 0.89 22.92 12.41
N GLU A 40 1.63 23.84 11.78
CA GLU A 40 1.50 25.28 12.00
C GLU A 40 0.19 25.85 11.44
N MET A 41 -0.29 25.36 10.30
CA MET A 41 -1.58 25.75 9.73
C MET A 41 -2.74 25.27 10.60
N ALA A 42 -2.67 24.05 11.13
CA ALA A 42 -3.63 23.54 12.11
C ALA A 42 -3.61 24.37 13.41
N ALA A 43 -2.43 24.73 13.92
CA ALA A 43 -2.29 25.58 15.10
C ALA A 43 -2.79 27.01 14.89
N ARG A 44 -2.63 27.57 13.68
CA ARG A 44 -3.14 28.91 13.32
C ARG A 44 -4.66 28.92 13.13
N ALA A 45 -5.23 27.85 12.59
CA ALA A 45 -6.68 27.68 12.52
C ALA A 45 -7.30 27.64 13.93
N ASP A 46 -6.68 26.93 14.88
CA ASP A 46 -7.11 26.89 16.28
C ASP A 46 -7.00 28.27 16.97
N LEU A 47 -5.93 29.02 16.71
CA LEU A 47 -5.74 30.37 17.27
C LEU A 47 -6.70 31.42 16.68
N SER A 48 -7.08 31.31 15.40
CA SER A 48 -8.08 32.19 14.78
C SER A 48 -9.52 31.96 15.25
N SER A 49 -9.77 30.84 15.95
CA SER A 49 -11.09 30.47 16.46
C SER A 49 -11.39 31.01 17.87
N ARG A 50 -10.43 31.68 18.52
CA ARG A 50 -10.62 32.24 19.88
C ARG A 50 -11.37 33.58 19.85
N PRO A 51 -12.58 33.69 20.46
CA PRO A 51 -13.32 34.94 20.48
C PRO A 51 -12.70 35.94 21.47
N THR A 52 -12.58 37.20 21.05
CA THR A 52 -12.32 38.35 21.91
C THR A 52 -13.38 38.46 23.01
N ARG A 53 -12.92 38.53 24.25
CA ARG A 53 -13.69 38.44 25.49
C ARG A 53 -14.64 39.64 25.67
N THR A 54 -15.90 39.49 25.33
CA THR A 54 -17.01 40.26 25.90
C THR A 54 -17.86 39.36 26.80
N ARG A 55 -18.09 39.83 28.02
CA ARG A 55 -18.62 39.06 29.15
C ARG A 55 -20.15 39.04 29.07
N SER A 56 -20.74 38.00 28.46
CA SER A 56 -22.15 37.65 28.67
C SER A 56 -22.26 36.19 29.11
N ARG A 57 -22.97 35.97 30.22
CA ARG A 57 -23.23 34.65 30.81
C ARG A 57 -24.32 33.96 29.99
N THR A 58 -23.92 33.08 29.08
CA THR A 58 -24.75 31.99 28.57
C THR A 58 -23.96 30.68 28.71
N PRO A 59 -24.60 29.53 28.97
CA PRO A 59 -23.89 28.27 29.15
C PRO A 59 -23.31 27.86 27.79
N PHE A 60 -22.00 28.03 27.64
CA PHE A 60 -21.27 27.69 26.43
C PHE A 60 -21.16 26.17 26.34
N ARG A 61 -21.95 25.57 25.44
CA ARG A 61 -21.73 24.20 24.98
C ARG A 61 -20.38 24.17 24.28
N ARG A 62 -19.40 23.52 24.92
CA ARG A 62 -18.05 23.31 24.39
C ARG A 62 -18.16 22.38 23.18
N ASN A 63 -18.20 22.93 21.96
CA ASN A 63 -17.92 22.14 20.77
C ASN A 63 -16.42 21.83 20.78
N GLY A 64 -16.03 20.72 21.43
CA GLY A 64 -14.81 20.05 21.04
C GLY A 64 -15.02 19.53 19.63
N GLY A 65 -14.17 19.91 18.69
CA GLY A 65 -14.13 19.29 17.37
C GLY A 65 -13.68 17.85 17.54
N GLY A 66 -14.63 16.97 17.85
CA GLY A 66 -14.44 15.53 17.76
C GLY A 66 -14.33 15.16 16.29
N SER A 67 -13.61 14.07 16.01
CA SER A 67 -13.59 13.45 14.69
C SER A 67 -15.02 13.28 14.17
N PRO A 68 -15.26 13.51 12.86
CA PRO A 68 -16.61 13.44 12.30
C PRO A 68 -17.25 12.11 12.69
N SER A 69 -18.53 12.16 13.02
CA SER A 69 -19.30 10.94 13.26
C SER A 69 -19.26 10.03 12.02
N VAL A 70 -19.55 8.74 12.16
CA VAL A 70 -19.54 7.79 11.03
C VAL A 70 -20.40 8.29 9.86
N LEU A 71 -21.55 8.90 10.15
CA LEU A 71 -22.45 9.43 9.13
C LEU A 71 -21.93 10.71 8.46
N GLU A 72 -21.14 11.51 9.17
CA GLU A 72 -20.48 12.70 8.59
C GLU A 72 -19.24 12.35 7.79
N ALA A 73 -18.61 11.20 8.09
CA ALA A 73 -17.45 10.70 7.36
C ALA A 73 -17.81 10.07 6.01
N ILE A 74 -19.06 9.60 5.83
CA ILE A 74 -19.54 9.04 4.56
C ILE A 74 -19.98 10.19 3.66
N ASP A 75 -19.06 10.67 2.83
CA ASP A 75 -19.34 11.67 1.81
C ASP A 75 -19.44 11.07 0.41
N THR A 76 -19.69 11.91 -0.60
CA THR A 76 -19.78 11.46 -2.00
C THR A 76 -18.51 10.77 -2.49
N ILE A 77 -17.34 11.23 -2.05
CA ILE A 77 -16.05 10.66 -2.44
C ILE A 77 -15.85 9.31 -1.75
N THR A 78 -16.23 9.17 -0.48
CA THR A 78 -16.27 7.86 0.21
C THR A 78 -17.06 6.84 -0.60
N ILE A 79 -18.29 7.18 -1.01
CA ILE A 79 -19.17 6.27 -1.76
C ILE A 79 -18.57 5.93 -3.13
N VAL A 80 -18.11 6.94 -3.87
CA VAL A 80 -17.50 6.73 -5.19
C VAL A 80 -16.25 5.86 -5.10
N SER A 81 -15.42 6.04 -4.08
CA SER A 81 -14.20 5.25 -3.86
C SER A 81 -14.54 3.79 -3.56
N LEU A 82 -15.52 3.52 -2.70
CA LEU A 82 -15.95 2.16 -2.38
C LEU A 82 -16.60 1.46 -3.59
N VAL A 83 -17.42 2.19 -4.36
CA VAL A 83 -18.02 1.67 -5.60
C VAL A 83 -16.94 1.39 -6.65
N PHE A 84 -15.91 2.24 -6.74
CA PHE A 84 -14.78 2.02 -7.65
C PHE A 84 -14.03 0.73 -7.31
N VAL A 85 -13.65 0.53 -6.04
CA VAL A 85 -12.98 -0.70 -5.57
C VAL A 85 -13.87 -1.94 -5.82
N LEU A 86 -15.16 -1.86 -5.51
CA LEU A 86 -16.10 -2.93 -5.80
C LEU A 86 -16.20 -3.20 -7.31
N GLY A 87 -16.15 -2.16 -8.14
CA GLY A 87 -16.11 -2.26 -9.59
C GLY A 87 -14.91 -3.06 -10.09
N LEU A 88 -13.71 -2.85 -9.52
CA LEU A 88 -12.52 -3.64 -9.85
C LEU A 88 -12.73 -5.13 -9.55
N LEU A 89 -13.32 -5.46 -8.39
CA LEU A 89 -13.61 -6.84 -8.01
C LEU A 89 -14.66 -7.48 -8.93
N ILE A 90 -15.70 -6.73 -9.30
CA ILE A 90 -16.73 -7.18 -10.25
C ILE A 90 -16.13 -7.45 -11.63
N ILE A 91 -15.26 -6.56 -12.12
CA ILE A 91 -14.52 -6.76 -13.36
C ILE A 91 -13.71 -8.05 -13.27
N ALA A 92 -12.96 -8.25 -12.18
CA ALA A 92 -12.16 -9.44 -11.98
C ALA A 92 -13.02 -10.73 -12.00
N TYR A 93 -14.19 -10.70 -11.36
CA TYR A 93 -15.16 -11.79 -11.40
C TYR A 93 -15.62 -12.12 -12.82
N PHE A 94 -16.10 -11.13 -13.59
CA PHE A 94 -16.60 -11.36 -14.94
C PHE A 94 -15.50 -11.83 -15.90
N VAL A 95 -14.29 -11.28 -15.80
CA VAL A 95 -13.14 -11.76 -16.58
C VAL A 95 -12.79 -13.20 -16.22
N SER A 96 -12.95 -13.62 -14.95
CA SER A 96 -12.74 -15.02 -14.58
C SER A 96 -13.70 -15.98 -15.30
N LEU A 97 -14.94 -15.55 -15.57
CA LEU A 97 -15.94 -16.37 -16.24
C LEU A 97 -15.60 -16.60 -17.72
N SER A 98 -14.90 -15.67 -18.36
CA SER A 98 -14.48 -15.77 -19.76
C SER A 98 -13.08 -16.34 -19.95
N ALA A 99 -12.14 -16.01 -19.06
CA ALA A 99 -10.72 -16.35 -19.21
C ALA A 99 -10.37 -17.76 -18.73
N LEU A 100 -11.15 -18.35 -17.81
CA LEU A 100 -10.91 -19.68 -17.28
C LEU A 100 -11.84 -20.73 -17.90
N PRO A 101 -11.40 -22.00 -18.02
CA PRO A 101 -12.27 -23.09 -18.44
C PRO A 101 -13.51 -23.20 -17.54
N PRO A 102 -14.69 -23.61 -18.07
CA PRO A 102 -15.89 -23.85 -17.27
C PRO A 102 -15.68 -24.87 -16.14
N ALA A 103 -14.77 -25.83 -16.35
CA ALA A 103 -14.39 -26.85 -15.38
C ALA A 103 -13.39 -26.37 -14.31
N ALA A 104 -12.94 -25.11 -14.35
CA ALA A 104 -12.00 -24.59 -13.35
C ALA A 104 -12.62 -24.66 -11.95
N THR A 105 -11.84 -25.20 -11.00
CA THR A 105 -12.27 -25.33 -9.61
C THR A 105 -12.53 -23.96 -8.98
N ASN A 106 -13.38 -23.91 -7.94
CA ASN A 106 -13.64 -22.69 -7.18
C ASN A 106 -12.36 -22.06 -6.62
N THR A 107 -11.38 -22.88 -6.21
CA THR A 107 -10.07 -22.41 -5.75
C THR A 107 -9.31 -21.70 -6.86
N ILE A 108 -9.20 -22.28 -8.05
CA ILE A 108 -8.51 -21.64 -9.19
C ILE A 108 -9.22 -20.35 -9.59
N ARG A 109 -10.56 -20.35 -9.59
CA ARG A 109 -11.35 -19.16 -9.89
C ARG A 109 -11.13 -18.06 -8.86
N PHE A 110 -11.14 -18.39 -7.58
CA PHE A 110 -10.85 -17.44 -6.51
C PHE A 110 -9.44 -16.85 -6.65
N ILE A 111 -8.42 -17.70 -6.87
CA ILE A 111 -7.04 -17.24 -7.07
C ILE A 111 -6.94 -16.30 -8.27
N PHE A 112 -7.60 -16.62 -9.39
CA PHE A 112 -7.64 -15.74 -10.55
C PHE A 112 -8.30 -14.40 -10.24
N ILE A 113 -9.46 -14.41 -9.58
CA ILE A 113 -10.19 -13.19 -9.21
C ILE A 113 -9.33 -12.31 -8.30
N TRP A 114 -8.69 -12.90 -7.28
CA TRP A 114 -7.79 -12.20 -6.38
C TRP A 114 -6.67 -11.51 -7.16
N HIS A 115 -5.89 -12.26 -7.94
CA HIS A 115 -4.74 -11.69 -8.65
C HIS A 115 -5.13 -10.69 -9.74
N LEU A 116 -6.32 -10.83 -10.35
CA LEU A 116 -6.78 -9.82 -11.30
C LEU A 116 -7.25 -8.55 -10.58
N PHE A 117 -7.94 -8.68 -9.44
CA PHE A 117 -8.30 -7.55 -8.60
C PHE A 117 -7.05 -6.83 -8.06
N ASP A 118 -6.05 -7.59 -7.64
CA ASP A 118 -4.74 -7.13 -7.20
C ASP A 118 -3.99 -6.39 -8.31
N ALA A 119 -3.86 -7.00 -9.50
CA ALA A 119 -3.26 -6.34 -10.67
C ALA A 119 -3.96 -5.01 -11.03
N LEU A 120 -5.30 -4.98 -10.97
CA LEU A 120 -6.07 -3.77 -11.22
C LEU A 120 -5.82 -2.72 -10.13
N THR A 121 -5.73 -3.12 -8.87
CA THR A 121 -5.44 -2.22 -7.74
C THR A 121 -4.07 -1.58 -7.91
N HIS A 122 -3.02 -2.38 -8.11
CA HIS A 122 -1.66 -1.88 -8.34
C HIS A 122 -1.58 -0.96 -9.57
N LEU A 123 -2.11 -1.39 -10.71
CA LEU A 123 -1.92 -0.66 -11.96
C LEU A 123 -2.81 0.58 -12.08
N THR A 124 -3.94 0.66 -11.36
CA THR A 124 -4.86 1.80 -11.43
C THR A 124 -4.80 2.68 -10.19
N LEU A 125 -5.07 2.14 -9.01
CA LEU A 125 -5.03 2.90 -7.77
C LEU A 125 -3.59 3.32 -7.48
N GLU A 126 -2.71 2.38 -7.19
CA GLU A 126 -1.34 2.70 -6.75
C GLU A 126 -0.53 3.38 -7.86
N GLY A 127 -0.74 2.98 -9.11
CA GLY A 127 -0.21 3.69 -10.27
C GLY A 127 -0.60 5.17 -10.31
N SER A 128 -1.83 5.50 -9.92
CA SER A 128 -2.27 6.89 -9.80
C SER A 128 -1.69 7.61 -8.58
N PHE A 129 -1.44 6.90 -7.46
CA PHE A 129 -0.71 7.46 -6.33
C PHE A 129 0.71 7.86 -6.72
N LEU A 130 1.44 6.97 -7.41
CA LEU A 130 2.77 7.29 -7.94
C LEU A 130 2.72 8.46 -8.90
N TYR A 131 1.74 8.49 -9.83
CA TYR A 131 1.56 9.62 -10.74
C TYR A 131 1.42 10.94 -9.97
N HIS A 132 0.55 11.00 -8.96
CA HIS A 132 0.36 12.20 -8.16
C HIS A 132 1.60 12.55 -7.32
N SER A 133 2.32 11.53 -6.82
CA SER A 133 3.57 11.71 -6.07
C SER A 133 4.72 12.30 -6.90
N PHE A 134 4.71 12.11 -8.22
CA PHE A 134 5.77 12.66 -9.11
C PHE A 134 5.35 13.92 -9.87
N PHE A 135 4.05 14.08 -10.16
CA PHE A 135 3.59 15.08 -11.13
C PHE A 135 2.59 16.09 -10.58
N SER A 136 1.95 15.83 -9.43
CA SER A 136 1.04 16.78 -8.79
C SER A 136 1.75 17.52 -7.68
N PHE A 137 1.84 18.86 -7.79
CA PHE A 137 2.58 19.66 -6.82
C PHE A 137 2.00 21.05 -6.62
N SER A 138 2.25 21.62 -5.45
CA SER A 138 2.11 23.06 -5.18
C SER A 138 3.48 23.64 -4.85
N THR A 139 3.65 24.93 -5.11
CA THR A 139 4.89 25.66 -4.81
C THR A 139 4.66 26.57 -3.62
N THR A 140 5.43 26.38 -2.55
CA THR A 140 5.40 27.25 -1.38
C THR A 140 5.95 28.65 -1.72
N PRO A 141 5.68 29.68 -0.89
CA PRO A 141 6.27 31.02 -1.09
C PRO A 141 7.81 31.03 -1.15
N SER A 142 8.47 30.04 -0.54
CA SER A 142 9.92 29.86 -0.57
C SER A 142 10.45 29.25 -1.88
N GLY A 143 9.57 28.87 -2.81
CA GLY A 143 9.91 28.18 -4.06
C GLY A 143 10.04 26.66 -3.93
N LEU A 144 9.89 26.09 -2.73
CA LEU A 144 9.88 24.64 -2.53
C LEU A 144 8.62 24.02 -3.14
N LYS A 145 8.77 22.92 -3.88
CA LYS A 145 7.65 22.11 -4.39
C LYS A 145 7.29 21.01 -3.41
N LEU A 146 6.00 20.93 -3.07
CA LEU A 146 5.40 19.83 -2.31
C LEU A 146 4.60 18.98 -3.27
N TYR A 147 4.83 17.66 -3.27
CA TYR A 147 4.21 16.72 -4.21
C TYR A 147 3.19 15.81 -3.52
N GLY A 148 2.20 15.33 -4.29
CA GLY A 148 1.18 14.41 -3.80
C GLY A 148 -0.22 14.66 -4.35
N ALA A 149 -1.14 13.77 -3.96
CA ALA A 149 -2.54 13.81 -4.34
C ALA A 149 -3.25 15.08 -3.84
N ASP A 150 -2.88 15.63 -2.69
CA ASP A 150 -3.47 16.84 -2.10
C ASP A 150 -3.37 18.07 -3.01
N PHE A 151 -2.40 18.07 -3.92
CA PHE A 151 -2.16 19.18 -4.87
C PHE A 151 -2.85 18.98 -6.22
N SER A 152 -3.82 18.06 -6.30
CA SER A 152 -4.56 17.75 -7.53
C SER A 152 -6.07 17.72 -7.29
N SER A 153 -6.83 18.14 -8.29
CA SER A 153 -8.29 18.01 -8.33
C SER A 153 -8.75 16.85 -9.24
N ALA A 154 -7.82 16.05 -9.75
CA ALA A 154 -8.14 14.91 -10.62
C ALA A 154 -8.96 13.84 -9.88
N PRO A 155 -9.82 13.07 -10.57
CA PRO A 155 -10.66 12.06 -9.93
C PRO A 155 -9.89 11.04 -9.07
N MET A 156 -8.76 10.52 -9.57
CA MET A 156 -7.93 9.57 -8.81
C MET A 156 -7.25 10.23 -7.60
N ALA A 157 -6.89 11.52 -7.69
CA ALA A 157 -6.38 12.25 -6.53
C ALA A 157 -7.44 12.37 -5.42
N LYS A 158 -8.73 12.46 -5.76
CA LYS A 158 -9.81 12.48 -4.77
C LYS A 158 -9.92 11.18 -3.98
N ILE A 159 -9.69 10.03 -4.62
CA ILE A 159 -9.66 8.74 -3.93
C ILE A 159 -8.50 8.68 -2.93
N TRP A 160 -7.32 9.20 -3.31
CA TRP A 160 -6.18 9.26 -2.39
C TRP A 160 -6.36 10.28 -1.27
N GLN A 161 -6.97 11.43 -1.55
CA GLN A 161 -7.39 12.38 -0.53
C GLN A 161 -8.39 11.74 0.45
N GLU A 162 -9.30 10.88 -0.03
CA GLU A 162 -10.22 10.14 0.83
C GLU A 162 -9.48 9.17 1.75
N TYR A 163 -8.57 8.36 1.20
CA TYR A 163 -7.78 7.45 2.01
C TYR A 163 -6.85 8.18 2.99
N SER A 164 -6.37 9.38 2.60
CA SER A 164 -5.52 10.23 3.44
C SER A 164 -6.19 10.70 4.74
N LYS A 165 -7.52 10.64 4.82
CA LYS A 165 -8.26 10.88 6.07
C LYS A 165 -7.91 9.85 7.15
N ALA A 166 -7.59 8.61 6.76
CA ALA A 166 -7.18 7.55 7.68
C ALA A 166 -5.66 7.43 7.80
N ASP A 167 -4.91 7.69 6.71
CA ASP A 167 -3.45 7.67 6.70
C ASP A 167 -2.90 8.82 5.86
N THR A 168 -2.50 9.90 6.54
CA THR A 168 -2.11 11.17 5.91
C THR A 168 -0.95 11.05 4.92
N ARG A 169 -0.15 9.97 4.98
CA ARG A 169 0.97 9.72 4.06
C ARG A 169 0.50 9.53 2.62
N TRP A 170 -0.73 9.10 2.39
CA TRP A 170 -1.28 8.87 1.05
C TRP A 170 -1.76 10.15 0.34
N GLY A 171 -1.90 11.25 1.07
CA GLY A 171 -2.19 12.57 0.49
C GLY A 171 -0.96 13.24 -0.12
N VAL A 172 0.23 12.84 0.32
CA VAL A 172 1.52 13.45 -0.04
C VAL A 172 2.49 12.42 -0.65
N ALA A 173 3.58 12.89 -1.25
CA ALA A 173 4.67 12.03 -1.71
C ALA A 173 5.56 11.55 -0.53
N ASP A 174 4.99 10.77 0.39
CA ASP A 174 5.75 10.20 1.51
C ASP A 174 6.81 9.20 0.99
N PRO A 175 8.11 9.37 1.31
CA PRO A 175 9.18 8.56 0.73
C PRO A 175 9.09 7.07 1.06
N VAL A 176 8.53 6.71 2.23
CA VAL A 176 8.37 5.30 2.60
C VAL A 176 7.28 4.68 1.75
N VAL A 177 6.12 5.33 1.64
CA VAL A 177 5.01 4.85 0.81
C VAL A 177 5.44 4.81 -0.66
N VAL A 178 6.01 5.89 -1.21
CA VAL A 178 6.50 5.91 -2.61
C VAL A 178 7.53 4.81 -2.88
N ALA A 179 8.42 4.49 -1.93
CA ALA A 179 9.40 3.42 -2.10
C ALA A 179 8.78 2.02 -2.10
N ILE A 180 7.63 1.83 -1.43
CA ILE A 180 6.84 0.59 -1.46
C ILE A 180 6.05 0.51 -2.75
N GLU A 181 5.41 1.61 -3.15
CA GLU A 181 4.49 1.61 -4.29
C GLU A 181 5.22 1.48 -5.64
N LEU A 182 6.49 1.86 -5.73
CA LEU A 182 7.30 1.63 -6.93
C LEU A 182 7.38 0.13 -7.32
N PRO A 183 7.86 -0.78 -6.45
CA PRO A 183 7.85 -2.20 -6.76
C PRO A 183 6.45 -2.81 -6.83
N THR A 184 5.44 -2.37 -6.06
CA THR A 184 4.07 -2.93 -6.19
C THR A 184 3.51 -2.63 -7.59
N VAL A 185 3.64 -1.40 -8.08
CA VAL A 185 3.15 -1.00 -9.41
C VAL A 185 3.99 -1.61 -10.53
N LEU A 186 5.32 -1.63 -10.41
CA LEU A 186 6.21 -2.04 -11.51
C LEU A 186 6.48 -3.55 -11.56
N LEU A 187 6.30 -4.27 -10.46
CA LEU A 187 6.60 -5.70 -10.35
C LEU A 187 5.37 -6.51 -9.95
N GLU A 188 4.68 -6.15 -8.87
CA GLU A 188 3.56 -6.95 -8.34
C GLU A 188 2.33 -6.87 -9.24
N GLY A 189 1.92 -5.67 -9.69
CA GLY A 189 0.83 -5.49 -10.65
C GLY A 189 1.00 -6.31 -11.94
N PRO A 190 2.13 -6.17 -12.67
CA PRO A 190 2.42 -7.02 -13.83
C PRO A 190 2.57 -8.51 -13.47
N GLY A 191 3.13 -8.83 -12.31
CA GLY A 191 3.25 -10.20 -11.80
C GLY A 191 1.90 -10.88 -11.56
N ALA A 192 0.97 -10.18 -10.94
CA ALA A 192 -0.40 -10.60 -10.69
C ALA A 192 -1.18 -10.79 -12.00
N ALA A 193 -1.02 -9.87 -12.97
CA ALA A 193 -1.57 -10.04 -14.32
C ALA A 193 -0.96 -11.27 -15.03
N TYR A 194 0.33 -11.52 -14.86
CA TYR A 194 1.01 -12.69 -15.43
C TYR A 194 0.53 -14.00 -14.79
N ILE A 195 0.27 -14.02 -13.48
CA ILE A 195 -0.37 -15.15 -12.81
C ILE A 195 -1.73 -15.47 -13.44
N CYS A 196 -2.57 -14.47 -13.68
CA CYS A 196 -3.85 -14.65 -14.37
C CYS A 196 -3.67 -15.27 -15.76
N TYR A 197 -2.68 -14.81 -16.54
CA TYR A 197 -2.34 -15.42 -17.82
C TYR A 197 -1.94 -16.90 -17.68
N LEU A 198 -1.10 -17.23 -16.69
CA LEU A 198 -0.65 -18.61 -16.47
C LEU A 198 -1.79 -19.53 -16.01
N LEU A 199 -2.71 -19.04 -15.18
CA LEU A 199 -3.93 -19.78 -14.79
C LEU A 199 -4.81 -20.06 -16.00
N ALA A 200 -5.05 -19.05 -16.85
CA ALA A 200 -5.82 -19.21 -18.09
C ALA A 200 -5.17 -20.17 -19.09
N LYS A 201 -3.84 -20.33 -19.03
CA LYS A 201 -3.07 -21.28 -19.86
C LYS A 201 -2.74 -22.58 -19.15
N GLU A 202 -3.31 -22.82 -17.98
CA GLU A 202 -3.15 -24.04 -17.17
C GLU A 202 -1.67 -24.42 -16.93
N LYS A 203 -0.80 -23.40 -16.75
CA LYS A 203 0.64 -23.59 -16.59
C LYS A 203 1.02 -23.81 -15.13
N GLN A 204 1.73 -24.91 -14.85
CA GLN A 204 2.13 -25.27 -13.48
C GLN A 204 3.15 -24.32 -12.84
N GLN A 205 3.93 -23.59 -13.66
CA GLN A 205 4.86 -22.56 -13.16
C GLN A 205 4.15 -21.40 -12.45
N VAL A 206 2.82 -21.31 -12.55
CA VAL A 206 2.02 -20.31 -11.83
C VAL A 206 2.25 -20.34 -10.32
N TRP A 207 2.46 -21.52 -9.72
CA TRP A 207 2.63 -21.65 -8.27
C TRP A 207 3.91 -21.00 -7.76
N PHE A 208 4.95 -20.95 -8.60
CA PHE A 208 6.15 -20.19 -8.28
C PHE A 208 5.85 -18.69 -8.24
N TRP A 209 5.15 -18.17 -9.26
CA TRP A 209 4.84 -16.74 -9.36
C TRP A 209 3.85 -16.28 -8.30
N ILE A 210 2.85 -17.10 -7.96
CA ILE A 210 1.94 -16.85 -6.82
C ILE A 210 2.75 -16.70 -5.53
N LEU A 211 3.73 -17.57 -5.27
CA LEU A 211 4.58 -17.45 -4.09
C LEU A 211 5.41 -16.16 -4.10
N VAL A 212 5.99 -15.78 -5.25
CA VAL A 212 6.80 -14.56 -5.38
C VAL A 212 5.97 -13.32 -5.10
N VAL A 213 4.79 -13.18 -5.73
CA VAL A 213 3.89 -12.03 -5.51
C VAL A 213 3.38 -12.03 -4.07
N ALA A 214 2.93 -13.16 -3.55
CA ALA A 214 2.39 -13.23 -2.18
C ALA A 214 3.39 -12.87 -1.08
N VAL A 215 4.67 -13.22 -1.26
CA VAL A 215 5.72 -12.77 -0.33
C VAL A 215 5.97 -11.26 -0.46
N GLY A 216 5.91 -10.72 -1.67
CA GLY A 216 5.97 -9.29 -1.95
C GLY A 216 4.87 -8.52 -1.22
N GLU A 217 3.61 -8.94 -1.43
CA GLU A 217 2.42 -8.34 -0.80
C GLU A 217 2.54 -8.30 0.74
N ILE A 218 2.94 -9.42 1.37
CA ILE A 218 3.12 -9.49 2.83
C ILE A 218 4.22 -8.54 3.30
N TYR A 219 5.35 -8.49 2.57
CA TYR A 219 6.45 -7.61 2.92
C TYR A 219 6.10 -6.14 2.72
N GLY A 220 5.41 -5.79 1.62
CA GLY A 220 4.88 -4.46 1.34
C GLY A 220 3.93 -4.01 2.45
N GLY A 221 2.95 -4.84 2.81
CA GLY A 221 2.03 -4.57 3.92
C GLY A 221 2.74 -4.37 5.25
N TRP A 222 3.77 -5.18 5.55
CA TRP A 222 4.62 -4.96 6.72
C TRP A 222 5.33 -3.60 6.67
N MET A 223 5.93 -3.24 5.53
CA MET A 223 6.65 -1.98 5.36
C MET A 223 5.73 -0.75 5.37
N THR A 224 4.44 -0.89 5.06
CA THR A 224 3.45 0.19 5.17
C THR A 224 3.18 0.56 6.63
N PHE A 225 3.09 -0.41 7.53
CA PHE A 225 2.69 -0.20 8.92
C PHE A 225 3.83 -0.23 9.93
N ALA A 226 4.89 -1.01 9.72
CA ALA A 226 5.97 -1.15 10.69
C ALA A 226 6.69 0.18 10.98
N PRO A 227 7.06 1.02 10.00
CA PRO A 227 7.67 2.32 10.27
C PRO A 227 6.77 3.26 11.07
N GLU A 228 5.46 3.29 10.78
CA GLU A 228 4.50 4.08 11.56
C GLU A 228 4.39 3.54 12.98
N TRP A 229 4.21 2.22 13.13
CA TRP A 229 4.11 1.60 14.45
C TRP A 229 5.33 1.92 15.33
N LEU A 230 6.55 1.83 14.75
CA LEU A 230 7.79 2.14 15.45
C LEU A 230 7.93 3.62 15.83
N THR A 231 7.19 4.52 15.18
CA THR A 231 7.20 5.96 15.45
C THR A 231 5.96 6.46 16.19
N GLY A 232 5.10 5.55 16.65
CA GLY A 232 3.88 5.88 17.40
C GLY A 232 2.67 6.20 16.54
N SER A 233 2.69 5.79 15.27
CA SER A 233 1.64 5.94 14.26
C SER A 233 1.12 7.37 14.06
N PRO A 234 2.00 8.39 13.97
CA PRO A 234 1.58 9.79 13.90
C PRO A 234 0.75 10.14 12.66
N ALA A 235 0.85 9.35 11.58
CA ALA A 235 0.09 9.58 10.36
C ALA A 235 -1.30 8.93 10.35
N LEU A 236 -1.56 7.98 11.26
CA LEU A 236 -2.77 7.15 11.25
C LEU A 236 -3.86 7.75 12.14
N ASP A 237 -5.05 7.99 11.60
CA ASP A 237 -6.23 8.37 12.37
C ASP A 237 -7.07 7.13 12.72
N THR A 238 -6.98 6.71 13.99
CA THR A 238 -7.74 5.58 14.53
C THR A 238 -8.98 6.01 15.33
N SER A 239 -9.31 7.32 15.33
CA SER A 239 -10.38 7.87 16.16
C SER A 239 -11.78 7.68 15.56
N ASN A 240 -11.87 7.60 14.23
CA ASN A 240 -13.11 7.32 13.51
C ASN A 240 -13.24 5.82 13.21
N TRP A 241 -14.44 5.27 13.44
CA TRP A 241 -14.70 3.84 13.24
C TRP A 241 -14.44 3.37 11.80
N MET A 242 -14.83 4.15 10.79
CA MET A 242 -14.62 3.81 9.38
C MET A 242 -13.13 3.84 9.04
N TYR A 243 -12.39 4.83 9.52
CA TYR A 243 -10.94 4.91 9.28
C TYR A 243 -10.22 3.72 9.89
N LEU A 244 -10.51 3.40 11.16
CA LEU A 244 -9.89 2.26 11.83
C LEU A 244 -10.31 0.91 11.23
N TRP A 245 -11.61 0.63 11.15
CA TRP A 245 -12.08 -0.73 10.85
C TRP A 245 -12.22 -1.02 9.37
N LEU A 246 -12.65 -0.05 8.57
CA LEU A 246 -12.81 -0.25 7.14
C LEU A 246 -11.50 0.04 6.39
N TYR A 247 -10.91 1.23 6.57
CA TYR A 247 -9.75 1.65 5.79
C TYR A 247 -8.43 1.02 6.24
N LEU A 248 -8.16 1.03 7.54
CA LEU A 248 -6.90 0.52 8.09
C LEU A 248 -6.97 -0.99 8.34
N PHE A 249 -8.00 -1.50 9.01
CA PHE A 249 -8.05 -2.91 9.37
C PHE A 249 -8.51 -3.81 8.21
N PHE A 250 -9.73 -3.61 7.70
CA PHE A 250 -10.33 -4.55 6.74
C PHE A 250 -9.52 -4.68 5.44
N PHE A 251 -9.25 -3.59 4.72
CA PHE A 251 -8.52 -3.69 3.45
C PHE A 251 -7.11 -4.25 3.63
N ASN A 252 -6.35 -3.81 4.62
CA ASN A 252 -4.98 -4.28 4.81
C ASN A 252 -4.91 -5.73 5.30
N THR A 253 -5.87 -6.19 6.11
CA THR A 253 -5.89 -7.60 6.54
C THR A 253 -6.17 -8.55 5.38
N LEU A 254 -6.90 -8.14 4.33
CA LEU A 254 -7.06 -8.95 3.12
C LEU A 254 -5.70 -9.26 2.46
N TRP A 255 -4.84 -8.23 2.32
CA TRP A 255 -3.47 -8.34 1.80
C TRP A 255 -2.47 -9.02 2.75
N VAL A 256 -2.92 -9.49 3.92
CA VAL A 256 -2.12 -10.37 4.80
C VAL A 256 -2.65 -11.79 4.73
N PHE A 257 -3.94 -11.99 4.95
CA PHE A 257 -4.53 -13.33 5.06
C PHE A 257 -4.56 -14.07 3.73
N ILE A 258 -4.94 -13.40 2.64
CA ILE A 258 -5.03 -14.05 1.33
C ILE A 258 -3.63 -14.40 0.82
N PRO A 259 -2.63 -13.48 0.81
CA PRO A 259 -1.26 -13.82 0.44
C PRO A 259 -0.63 -14.87 1.37
N GLY A 260 -0.91 -14.83 2.67
CA GLY A 260 -0.45 -15.87 3.61
C GLY A 260 -0.99 -17.26 3.27
N TRP A 261 -2.27 -17.36 2.92
CA TRP A 261 -2.85 -18.61 2.42
C TRP A 261 -2.24 -19.02 1.07
N LEU A 262 -2.03 -18.09 0.14
CA LEU A 262 -1.40 -18.35 -1.16
C LEU A 262 0.05 -18.85 -1.04
N CYS A 263 0.81 -18.37 -0.06
CA CYS A 263 2.13 -18.89 0.28
C CYS A 263 2.07 -20.36 0.68
N TRP A 264 1.16 -20.70 1.60
CA TRP A 264 0.95 -22.08 2.03
C TRP A 264 0.48 -22.98 0.88
N GLU A 265 -0.46 -22.50 0.07
CA GLU A 265 -1.01 -23.20 -1.09
C GLU A 265 0.07 -23.51 -2.13
N SER A 266 0.91 -22.52 -2.43
CA SER A 266 2.02 -22.65 -3.38
C SER A 266 3.08 -23.62 -2.87
N TYR A 267 3.44 -23.51 -1.58
CA TYR A 267 4.36 -24.44 -0.93
C TYR A 267 3.88 -25.90 -1.08
N ARG A 268 2.62 -26.17 -0.75
CA ARG A 268 2.05 -27.53 -0.84
C ARG A 268 2.12 -28.10 -2.25
N ARG A 269 1.80 -27.28 -3.27
CA ARG A 269 1.81 -27.73 -4.67
C ARG A 269 3.23 -27.95 -5.20
N ILE A 270 4.15 -27.04 -4.90
CA ILE A 270 5.55 -27.15 -5.33
C ILE A 270 6.20 -28.38 -4.68
N VAL A 271 6.13 -28.50 -3.35
CA VAL A 271 6.75 -29.62 -2.62
C VAL A 271 6.07 -30.95 -2.94
N GLY A 272 4.73 -30.97 -3.05
CA GLY A 272 3.99 -32.17 -3.46
C GLY A 272 4.39 -32.67 -4.86
N GLY A 273 4.60 -31.74 -5.80
CA GLY A 273 5.09 -32.05 -7.14
C GLY A 273 6.50 -32.65 -7.12
N LEU A 274 7.42 -32.06 -6.34
CA LEU A 274 8.79 -32.55 -6.19
C LEU A 274 8.84 -33.95 -5.56
N ASN A 275 8.05 -34.19 -4.51
CA ASN A 275 7.97 -35.51 -3.88
C ASN A 275 7.46 -36.59 -4.86
N THR A 276 6.46 -36.25 -5.67
CA THR A 276 5.94 -37.15 -6.70
C THR A 276 7.01 -37.49 -7.75
N ALA A 277 7.75 -36.48 -8.23
CA ALA A 277 8.83 -36.67 -9.19
C ALA A 277 9.95 -37.58 -8.62
N ASN A 278 10.33 -37.38 -7.36
CA ASN A 278 11.32 -38.20 -6.67
C ASN A 278 10.88 -39.66 -6.53
N GLY A 279 9.60 -39.90 -6.19
CA GLY A 279 9.04 -41.25 -6.13
C GLY A 279 9.11 -41.97 -7.47
N GLN A 280 8.71 -41.30 -8.55
CA GLN A 280 8.77 -41.85 -9.90
C GLN A 280 10.21 -42.16 -10.35
N LEU A 281 11.18 -41.31 -9.98
CA LEU A 281 12.60 -41.54 -10.24
C LEU A 281 13.13 -42.76 -9.47
N ALA A 282 12.73 -42.93 -8.22
CA ALA A 282 13.11 -44.09 -7.41
C ALA A 282 12.54 -45.39 -7.99
N ASP A 283 11.28 -45.40 -8.41
CA ASP A 283 10.64 -46.56 -9.03
C ASP A 283 11.30 -46.94 -10.37
N ARG A 284 11.70 -45.94 -11.18
CA ARG A 284 12.44 -46.18 -12.42
C ARG A 284 13.81 -46.82 -12.19
N LYS A 285 14.50 -46.46 -11.09
CA LYS A 285 15.80 -47.06 -10.74
C LYS A 285 15.69 -48.49 -10.20
N ARG A 286 14.50 -48.91 -9.76
CA ARG A 286 14.23 -50.27 -9.25
C ARG A 286 13.83 -51.26 -10.34
N ARG A 287 13.49 -50.77 -11.53
CA ARG A 287 13.17 -51.58 -12.71
C ARG A 287 14.42 -51.76 -13.56
#